data_AF-A0A0R1WM77-F1
#
_entry.id   AF-A0A0R1WM77-F1
#
_cell.length_a   1.000
_cell.length_b   1.000
_cell.length_c   1.000
_cell.angle_alpha   90.00
_cell.angle_beta   90.00
_cell.angle_gamma   90.00
#
_symmetry.space_group_name_H-M   'P 1'
#
loop_
_entity.id
_entity.type
_entity.pdbx_description
1 polymer ?
#
loop_
_entity_poly.entity_id
_entity_poly.type
_entity_poly.pdbx_seq_one_letter_code
_entity_poly.pdbx_strand_id
1 'polypeptide(L)'
;MLKLDMYYYKKERRKNMESWIFLLLILAISYFGKNSALMFASIFVMLIKAVPFISEKLFPYFQAKGMNLGVTFISIAILIPIATEKIKFIDLINTMKSPAGWVAIFFGIAVAILSKNGVNLLSTSPQVTVALVLGTIIGVVFLKGVAAGPIIAAGMTYYVVTILNLKF
;
A
#
# COMPACT_ATOMS: atom_id res chain seq x y z
N MET A 1 -38.14 -17.64 -10.17
CA MET A 1 -37.65 -16.27 -10.43
C MET A 1 -37.56 -15.46 -9.14
N LEU A 2 -38.68 -15.07 -8.50
CA LEU A 2 -38.69 -14.23 -7.27
C LEU A 2 -37.79 -14.68 -6.09
N LYS A 3 -37.69 -15.99 -5.80
CA LYS A 3 -36.81 -16.49 -4.73
C LYS A 3 -35.31 -16.36 -5.06
N LEU A 4 -34.94 -16.43 -6.33
CA LEU A 4 -33.56 -16.23 -6.79
C LEU A 4 -33.18 -14.75 -6.68
N ASP A 5 -34.04 -13.83 -7.14
CA ASP A 5 -33.79 -12.39 -7.05
C ASP A 5 -33.64 -11.92 -5.59
N MET A 6 -34.48 -12.44 -4.70
CA MET A 6 -34.41 -12.13 -3.27
C MET A 6 -33.13 -12.70 -2.61
N TYR A 7 -32.65 -13.87 -3.06
CA TYR A 7 -31.39 -14.45 -2.60
C TYR A 7 -30.18 -13.62 -3.04
N TYR A 8 -30.13 -13.21 -4.31
CA TYR A 8 -29.06 -12.33 -4.83
C TYR A 8 -29.06 -10.97 -4.13
N TYR A 9 -30.22 -10.34 -3.95
CA TYR A 9 -30.34 -9.08 -3.22
C TYR A 9 -29.81 -9.19 -1.77
N LYS A 10 -30.17 -10.27 -1.06
CA LYS A 10 -29.71 -10.50 0.32
C LYS A 10 -28.21 -10.77 0.39
N LYS A 11 -27.66 -11.46 -0.61
CA LYS A 11 -26.21 -11.73 -0.75
C LYS A 11 -25.43 -10.44 -1.02
N GLU A 12 -25.91 -9.60 -1.94
CA GLU A 12 -25.32 -8.30 -2.26
C GLU A 12 -25.31 -7.37 -1.03
N ARG A 13 -26.44 -7.31 -0.30
CA ARG A 13 -26.56 -6.56 0.96
C ARG A 13 -25.59 -7.04 2.03
N ARG A 14 -25.40 -8.35 2.20
CA ARG A 14 -24.41 -8.90 3.15
C ARG A 14 -22.98 -8.52 2.78
N LYS A 15 -22.59 -8.72 1.53
CA LYS A 15 -21.23 -8.40 1.04
C LYS A 15 -20.90 -6.91 1.23
N ASN A 16 -21.88 -6.05 0.99
CA ASN A 16 -21.76 -4.61 1.25
C ASN A 16 -21.53 -4.30 2.73
N MET A 17 -22.30 -4.92 3.63
CA MET A 17 -22.20 -4.73 5.07
C MET A 17 -20.86 -5.21 5.64
N GLU A 18 -20.37 -6.39 5.24
CA GLU A 18 -19.06 -6.92 5.64
C GLU A 18 -17.92 -5.95 5.29
N SER A 19 -17.96 -5.41 4.07
CA SER A 19 -16.94 -4.48 3.60
C SER A 19 -16.97 -3.14 4.36
N TRP A 20 -18.13 -2.67 4.82
CA TRP A 20 -18.25 -1.48 5.66
C TRP A 20 -17.71 -1.72 7.07
N ILE A 21 -18.01 -2.87 7.66
CA ILE A 21 -17.49 -3.29 8.97
C ILE A 21 -15.96 -3.36 8.92
N PHE A 22 -15.40 -3.92 7.86
CA PHE A 22 -13.95 -4.01 7.70
C PHE A 22 -13.28 -2.62 7.60
N LEU A 23 -13.85 -1.69 6.84
CA LEU A 23 -13.35 -0.31 6.75
C LEU A 23 -13.47 0.44 8.08
N LEU A 24 -14.57 0.26 8.81
CA LEU A 24 -14.76 0.83 10.15
C LEU A 24 -13.76 0.26 11.16
N LEU A 25 -13.46 -1.03 11.08
CA LEU A 25 -12.45 -1.68 11.92
C LEU A 25 -11.06 -1.07 11.65
N ILE A 26 -10.67 -0.93 10.38
CA ILE A 26 -9.41 -0.28 10.01
C ILE A 26 -9.37 1.16 10.51
N LEU A 27 -10.46 1.91 10.36
CA LEU A 27 -10.57 3.28 10.86
C LEU A 27 -10.35 3.34 12.37
N ALA A 28 -11.05 2.50 13.15
CA ALA A 28 -10.88 2.41 14.60
C ALA A 28 -9.43 2.08 14.98
N ILE A 29 -8.84 1.05 14.36
CA ILE A 29 -7.45 0.66 14.60
C ILE A 29 -6.49 1.80 14.27
N SER A 30 -6.69 2.50 13.15
CA SER A 30 -5.84 3.62 12.74
C SER A 30 -5.94 4.82 13.69
N TYR A 31 -7.13 5.08 14.25
CA TYR A 31 -7.37 6.13 15.24
C TYR A 31 -6.65 5.82 16.56
N PHE A 32 -6.84 4.62 17.11
CA PHE A 32 -6.17 4.21 18.35
C PHE A 32 -4.65 4.07 18.17
N GLY A 33 -4.22 3.62 17.00
CA GLY A 33 -2.81 3.57 16.62
C GLY A 33 -2.20 4.90 16.23
N LYS A 34 -2.96 6.01 16.29
CA LYS A 34 -2.53 7.36 15.96
C LYS A 34 -1.87 7.47 14.58
N ASN A 35 -2.29 6.63 13.63
CA ASN A 35 -1.80 6.66 12.26
C ASN A 35 -2.73 7.50 11.39
N SER A 36 -2.42 8.79 11.28
CA SER A 36 -3.18 9.73 10.47
C SER A 36 -3.27 9.32 9.00
N ALA A 37 -2.20 8.75 8.41
CA ALA A 37 -2.20 8.36 7.00
C ALA A 37 -3.22 7.24 6.71
N LEU A 38 -3.23 6.19 7.55
CA LEU A 38 -4.20 5.09 7.43
C LEU A 38 -5.63 5.54 7.77
N MET A 39 -5.77 6.46 8.73
CA MET A 39 -7.05 7.07 9.06
C MET A 39 -7.61 7.85 7.86
N PHE A 40 -6.82 8.73 7.25
CA PHE A 40 -7.23 9.47 6.06
C PHE A 40 -7.58 8.53 4.89
N ALA A 41 -6.77 7.49 4.65
CA ALA A 41 -7.05 6.52 3.58
C ALA A 41 -8.38 5.79 3.80
N SER A 42 -8.66 5.31 5.02
CA SER A 42 -9.91 4.60 5.33
C SER A 42 -11.12 5.51 5.22
N ILE A 43 -11.06 6.74 5.74
CA ILE A 43 -12.13 7.75 5.59
C ILE A 43 -12.37 8.06 4.11
N PHE A 44 -11.30 8.30 3.34
CA PHE A 44 -11.41 8.63 1.92
C PHE A 44 -12.07 7.51 1.12
N VAL A 45 -11.68 6.25 1.35
CA VAL A 45 -12.30 5.08 0.70
C VAL A 45 -13.76 4.93 1.12
N MET A 46 -14.10 5.16 2.40
CA MET A 46 -15.47 5.13 2.89
C MET A 46 -16.34 6.21 2.23
N LEU A 47 -15.83 7.44 2.09
CA LEU A 47 -16.54 8.54 1.43
C LEU A 47 -16.81 8.23 -0.05
N ILE A 48 -15.82 7.71 -0.78
CA ILE A 48 -16.01 7.28 -2.16
C ILE A 48 -17.04 6.15 -2.24
N LYS A 49 -16.95 5.17 -1.35
CA LYS A 49 -17.86 4.02 -1.31
C LYS A 49 -19.31 4.43 -1.02
N ALA A 50 -19.51 5.50 -0.25
CA ALA A 50 -20.84 6.02 0.05
C ALA A 50 -21.60 6.51 -1.19
N VAL A 51 -20.88 6.82 -2.28
CA VAL A 51 -21.47 7.31 -3.54
C VAL A 51 -21.21 6.30 -4.66
N PRO A 52 -22.19 5.43 -4.99
CA PRO A 52 -22.00 4.31 -5.93
C PRO A 52 -21.41 4.72 -7.28
N PHE A 53 -21.95 5.76 -7.91
CA PHE A 53 -21.49 6.26 -9.22
C PHE A 53 -20.02 6.71 -9.20
N ILE A 54 -19.56 7.27 -8.09
CA ILE A 54 -18.17 7.70 -7.94
C ILE A 54 -17.28 6.48 -7.71
N SER A 55 -17.72 5.53 -6.88
CA SER A 55 -16.96 4.31 -6.57
C SER A 55 -16.70 3.45 -7.80
N GLU A 56 -17.66 3.32 -8.72
CA GLU A 56 -17.51 2.56 -9.96
C GLU A 56 -16.43 3.10 -10.90
N LYS A 57 -16.15 4.40 -10.85
CA LYS A 57 -15.09 5.04 -11.64
C LYS A 57 -13.76 5.12 -10.90
N LEU A 58 -13.79 5.54 -9.63
CA LEU A 58 -12.57 5.80 -8.87
C LEU A 58 -11.90 4.53 -8.38
N PHE A 59 -12.64 3.49 -7.98
CA PHE A 59 -12.00 2.26 -7.47
C PHE A 59 -11.14 1.57 -8.54
N PRO A 60 -11.61 1.34 -9.79
CA PRO A 60 -10.76 0.80 -10.84
C PRO A 60 -9.57 1.71 -11.16
N TYR A 61 -9.77 3.04 -11.13
CA TYR A 61 -8.69 4.00 -11.37
C TYR A 61 -7.59 3.91 -10.31
N PHE A 62 -7.96 3.89 -9.03
CA PHE A 62 -7.01 3.74 -7.92
C PHE A 62 -6.36 2.35 -7.89
N GLN A 63 -7.07 1.29 -8.28
CA GLN A 63 -6.47 -0.04 -8.42
C GLN A 63 -5.44 -0.09 -9.54
N ALA A 64 -5.74 0.52 -10.69
CA ALA A 64 -4.85 0.50 -11.85
C ALA A 64 -3.66 1.46 -11.73
N LYS A 65 -3.87 2.66 -11.17
CA LYS A 65 -2.87 3.74 -11.17
C LYS A 65 -2.45 4.21 -9.78
N GLY A 66 -3.16 3.84 -8.72
CA GLY A 66 -2.93 4.37 -7.37
C GLY A 66 -1.50 4.12 -6.86
N MET A 67 -0.94 2.94 -7.10
CA MET A 67 0.45 2.65 -6.74
C MET A 67 1.45 3.51 -7.53
N ASN A 68 1.27 3.63 -8.86
CA ASN A 68 2.14 4.45 -9.69
C ASN A 68 2.08 5.93 -9.30
N LEU A 69 0.88 6.45 -9.04
CA LEU A 69 0.68 7.82 -8.54
C LEU A 69 1.36 8.01 -7.18
N GLY A 70 1.18 7.09 -6.23
CA GLY A 70 1.80 7.15 -4.92
C GLY A 70 3.34 7.20 -4.99
N VAL A 71 3.95 6.29 -5.76
CA VAL A 71 5.40 6.28 -5.99
C VAL A 71 5.86 7.56 -6.68
N THR A 72 5.08 8.10 -7.61
CA THR A 72 5.40 9.36 -8.30
C THR A 72 5.45 10.52 -7.32
N PHE A 73 4.47 10.66 -6.42
CA PHE A 73 4.46 11.71 -5.40
C PHE A 73 5.62 11.57 -4.40
N ILE A 74 5.97 10.33 -4.01
CA ILE A 74 7.14 10.08 -3.16
C ILE A 74 8.44 10.49 -3.89
N SER A 75 8.59 10.12 -5.17
CA SER A 75 9.76 10.50 -5.98
C SER A 75 9.88 12.02 -6.12
N ILE A 76 8.77 12.73 -6.35
CA ILE A 76 8.76 14.20 -6.38
C ILE A 76 9.29 14.74 -5.05
N ALA A 77 8.80 14.26 -3.91
CA ALA A 77 9.25 14.70 -2.60
C ALA A 77 10.76 14.48 -2.36
N ILE A 78 11.30 13.37 -2.85
CA ILE A 78 12.74 13.05 -2.77
C ILE A 78 13.58 13.99 -3.64
N LEU A 79 13.05 14.45 -4.78
CA LEU A 79 13.75 15.35 -5.70
C LEU A 79 13.70 16.83 -5.27
N ILE A 80 12.75 17.23 -4.41
CA ILE A 80 12.61 18.63 -3.94
C ILE A 80 13.90 19.18 -3.31
N PRO A 81 14.61 18.47 -2.40
CA PRO A 81 15.88 18.95 -1.85
C PRO A 81 16.95 19.27 -2.90
N ILE A 82 16.95 18.56 -4.04
CA ILE A 82 17.87 18.82 -5.16
C ILE A 82 17.39 20.09 -5.90
N ALA A 83 16.10 20.18 -6.20
CA ALA A 83 15.51 21.34 -6.87
C ALA A 83 15.57 22.64 -6.03
N THR A 84 15.67 22.54 -4.71
CA THR A 84 15.80 23.67 -3.77
C THR A 84 17.24 23.93 -3.34
N GLU A 85 18.22 23.35 -4.04
CA GLU A 85 19.67 23.52 -3.80
C GLU A 85 20.16 23.11 -2.40
N LYS A 86 19.35 22.37 -1.63
CA LYS A 86 19.73 21.81 -0.33
C LYS A 86 20.73 20.66 -0.49
N ILE A 87 20.69 19.97 -1.62
CA ILE A 87 21.65 18.93 -2.01
C ILE A 87 22.30 19.34 -3.32
N LYS A 88 23.62 19.52 -3.32
CA LYS A 88 24.41 19.88 -4.50
C LYS A 88 25.01 18.63 -5.13
N PHE A 89 25.40 18.74 -6.40
CA PHE A 89 26.06 17.63 -7.11
C PHE A 89 27.33 17.13 -6.42
N ILE A 90 28.07 18.04 -5.75
CA ILE A 90 29.26 17.68 -4.98
C ILE A 90 28.93 16.78 -3.78
N ASP A 91 27.74 16.92 -3.19
CA ASP A 91 27.29 16.11 -2.05
C ASP A 91 27.02 14.66 -2.49
N LEU A 92 26.49 14.46 -3.72
CA LEU A 92 26.35 13.13 -4.32
C LEU A 92 27.72 12.46 -4.50
N ILE A 93 28.68 13.16 -5.09
CA ILE A 93 30.04 12.63 -5.30
C ILE A 93 30.70 12.30 -3.97
N ASN A 94 30.55 13.17 -2.97
CA ASN A 94 31.10 12.95 -1.64
C ASN A 94 30.44 11.74 -0.95
N THR A 95 29.14 11.55 -1.13
CA THR A 95 28.42 10.38 -0.61
C THR A 95 28.98 9.08 -1.20
N MET A 96 29.29 9.06 -2.51
CA MET A 96 29.88 7.90 -3.20
C MET A 96 31.30 7.56 -2.73
N LYS A 97 32.01 8.47 -2.06
CA LYS A 97 33.31 8.18 -1.46
C LYS A 97 33.20 7.48 -0.10
N SER A 98 32.01 7.47 0.50
CA SER A 98 31.78 6.89 1.83
C SER A 98 31.30 5.43 1.72
N PRO A 99 31.74 4.54 2.63
CA PRO A 99 31.18 3.19 2.73
C PRO A 99 29.66 3.20 2.96
N ALA A 100 29.15 4.15 3.74
CA ALA A 100 27.72 4.31 3.99
C ALA A 100 26.93 4.63 2.70
N GLY A 101 27.49 5.44 1.80
CA GLY A 101 26.89 5.75 0.50
C GLY A 101 26.72 4.52 -0.38
N TRP A 102 27.72 3.62 -0.41
CA TRP A 102 27.61 2.35 -1.13
C TRP A 102 26.55 1.41 -0.56
N VAL A 103 26.43 1.36 0.77
CA VAL A 103 25.34 0.61 1.43
C VAL A 103 23.98 1.18 1.04
N ALA A 104 23.83 2.51 1.03
CA ALA A 104 22.58 3.16 0.62
C ALA A 104 22.23 2.86 -0.86
N ILE A 105 23.21 2.92 -1.76
CA ILE A 105 23.03 2.59 -3.18
C ILE A 105 22.60 1.13 -3.34
N PHE A 106 23.27 0.21 -2.64
CA PHE A 106 22.95 -1.21 -2.69
C PHE A 106 21.50 -1.48 -2.26
N PHE A 107 21.07 -0.94 -1.12
CA PHE A 107 19.70 -1.13 -0.64
C PHE A 107 18.67 -0.41 -1.54
N GLY A 108 19.03 0.73 -2.14
CA GLY A 108 18.19 1.40 -3.14
C GLY A 108 17.92 0.50 -4.35
N ILE A 109 18.97 -0.13 -4.90
CA ILE A 109 18.87 -1.09 -6.00
C ILE A 109 18.06 -2.32 -5.57
N ALA A 110 18.37 -2.88 -4.39
CA ALA A 110 17.69 -4.06 -3.87
C ALA A 110 16.17 -3.83 -3.73
N VAL A 111 15.76 -2.71 -3.10
CA VAL A 111 14.35 -2.38 -2.91
C VAL A 111 13.64 -2.13 -4.24
N ALA A 112 14.29 -1.54 -5.24
CA ALA A 112 13.71 -1.38 -6.57
C ALA A 112 13.39 -2.75 -7.23
N ILE A 113 14.30 -3.71 -7.11
CA ILE A 113 14.10 -5.09 -7.62
C ILE A 113 12.99 -5.81 -6.85
N LEU A 114 13.00 -5.74 -5.52
CA LEU A 114 11.95 -6.30 -4.67
C LEU A 114 10.57 -5.73 -5.05
N SER A 115 10.49 -4.42 -5.21
CA SER A 115 9.24 -3.71 -5.50
C SER A 115 8.64 -4.13 -6.84
N LYS A 116 9.46 -4.34 -7.88
CA LYS A 116 9.00 -4.81 -9.20
C LYS A 116 8.16 -6.09 -9.10
N ASN A 117 8.68 -7.09 -8.38
CA ASN A 117 7.98 -8.38 -8.23
C ASN A 117 6.86 -8.31 -7.20
N GLY A 118 7.02 -7.49 -6.15
CA GLY A 118 6.00 -7.26 -5.14
C GLY A 118 4.71 -6.65 -5.70
N VAL A 119 4.82 -5.69 -6.62
CA VAL A 119 3.64 -5.09 -7.30
C VAL A 119 2.85 -6.18 -8.04
N ASN A 120 3.54 -7.07 -8.76
CA ASN A 120 2.87 -8.16 -9.48
C ASN A 120 2.16 -9.13 -8.52
N LEU A 121 2.79 -9.46 -7.38
CA LEU A 121 2.19 -10.34 -6.37
C LEU A 121 0.91 -9.73 -5.77
N LEU A 122 0.90 -8.42 -5.50
CA LEU A 122 -0.28 -7.71 -5.00
C LEU A 122 -1.43 -7.70 -6.02
N SER A 123 -1.12 -7.53 -7.31
CA SER A 123 -2.13 -7.52 -8.37
C SER A 123 -2.73 -8.90 -8.66
N THR A 124 -1.98 -9.97 -8.41
CA THR A 124 -2.39 -11.35 -8.75
C THR A 124 -2.98 -12.12 -7.58
N SER A 125 -2.66 -11.75 -6.33
CA SER A 125 -3.16 -12.43 -5.13
C SER A 125 -3.82 -11.46 -4.14
N PRO A 126 -5.17 -11.40 -4.14
CA PRO A 126 -5.92 -10.65 -3.13
C PRO A 126 -5.65 -11.14 -1.69
N GLN A 127 -5.43 -12.44 -1.51
CA GLN A 127 -5.15 -13.06 -0.21
C GLN A 127 -3.87 -12.50 0.40
N VAL A 128 -2.80 -12.40 -0.41
CA VAL A 128 -1.54 -11.79 0.00
C VAL A 128 -1.74 -10.34 0.37
N THR A 129 -2.51 -9.59 -0.43
CA THR A 129 -2.82 -8.19 -0.14
C THR A 129 -3.48 -8.02 1.23
N VAL A 130 -4.47 -8.86 1.56
CA VAL A 130 -5.13 -8.83 2.87
C VAL A 130 -4.15 -9.14 4.00
N ALA A 131 -3.35 -10.20 3.88
CA ALA A 131 -2.38 -10.58 4.89
C ALA A 131 -1.32 -9.49 5.13
N LEU A 132 -0.83 -8.86 4.06
CA LEU A 132 0.14 -7.77 4.13
C LEU A 132 -0.46 -6.50 4.73
N VAL A 133 -1.69 -6.15 4.36
CA VAL A 133 -2.39 -5.02 5.00
C VAL A 133 -2.53 -5.25 6.49
N LEU A 134 -2.94 -6.45 6.92
CA LEU A 134 -3.01 -6.77 8.35
C LEU A 134 -1.65 -6.67 9.05
N GLY A 135 -0.60 -7.25 8.46
CA GLY A 135 0.75 -7.18 9.02
C GLY A 135 1.28 -5.75 9.13
N THR A 136 1.06 -4.92 8.09
CA THR A 136 1.46 -3.50 8.12
C THR A 136 0.68 -2.69 9.14
N ILE A 137 -0.63 -2.95 9.31
CA ILE A 137 -1.45 -2.33 10.35
C ILE A 137 -0.89 -2.66 11.73
N ILE A 138 -0.59 -3.93 11.99
CA ILE A 138 -0.02 -4.37 13.28
C ILE A 138 1.31 -3.66 13.54
N GLY A 139 2.21 -3.65 12.56
CA GLY A 139 3.52 -2.99 12.69
C GLY A 139 3.40 -1.49 12.96
N VAL A 140 2.49 -0.79 12.29
CA VAL A 140 2.32 0.64 12.54
C VAL A 140 1.69 0.91 13.90
N VAL A 141 0.61 0.22 14.24
CA VAL A 141 -0.17 0.51 15.45
C VAL A 141 0.53 0.04 16.73
N PHE A 142 1.07 -1.17 16.73
CA PHE A 142 1.65 -1.76 17.95
C PHE A 142 3.15 -1.50 18.08
N LEU A 143 3.89 -1.42 16.97
CA LEU A 143 5.34 -1.19 16.99
C LEU A 143 5.72 0.28 16.72
N LYS A 144 4.73 1.18 16.62
CA LYS A 144 4.93 2.61 16.29
C LYS A 144 5.69 2.80 14.97
N GLY A 145 5.55 1.86 14.04
CA GLY A 145 6.16 1.94 12.72
C GLY A 145 5.49 2.99 11.81
N VAL A 146 6.12 3.29 10.67
CA VAL A 146 5.56 4.21 9.67
C VAL A 146 4.93 3.41 8.53
N ALA A 147 3.77 3.84 8.06
CA ALA A 147 3.11 3.21 6.91
C ALA A 147 3.88 3.54 5.61
N ALA A 148 4.74 2.62 5.18
CA ALA A 148 5.51 2.73 3.92
C ALA A 148 4.80 2.14 2.69
N GLY A 149 3.59 1.57 2.89
CA GLY A 149 2.83 0.87 1.85
C GLY A 149 3.19 -0.62 1.71
N PRO A 150 2.33 -1.42 1.05
CA PRO A 150 2.49 -2.87 0.99
C PRO A 150 3.54 -3.34 -0.02
N ILE A 151 4.07 -2.46 -0.90
CA ILE A 151 4.92 -2.85 -2.03
C ILE A 151 6.24 -3.48 -1.57
N ILE A 152 6.92 -2.86 -0.60
CA ILE A 152 8.19 -3.37 -0.06
C ILE A 152 7.94 -4.72 0.64
N ALA A 153 6.89 -4.80 1.46
CA ALA A 153 6.50 -6.02 2.14
C ALA A 153 6.12 -7.14 1.16
N ALA A 154 5.42 -6.81 0.08
CA ALA A 154 5.07 -7.73 -0.99
C ALA A 154 6.31 -8.23 -1.75
N GLY A 155 7.28 -7.35 -2.00
CA GLY A 155 8.55 -7.72 -2.61
C GLY A 155 9.31 -8.73 -1.74
N MET A 156 9.48 -8.44 -0.46
CA MET A 156 10.11 -9.37 0.49
C MET A 156 9.35 -10.70 0.56
N THR A 157 8.02 -10.64 0.65
CA THR A 157 7.15 -11.83 0.69
C THR A 157 7.30 -12.68 -0.56
N TYR A 158 7.31 -12.06 -1.74
CA TYR A 158 7.50 -12.76 -3.02
C TYR A 158 8.77 -13.61 -3.00
N TYR A 159 9.91 -13.01 -2.63
CA TYR A 159 11.18 -13.73 -2.63
C TYR A 159 11.23 -14.82 -1.56
N VAL A 160 10.76 -14.54 -0.35
CA VAL A 160 10.76 -15.54 0.74
C VAL A 160 9.88 -16.74 0.37
N VAL A 161 8.66 -16.50 -0.09
CA VAL A 161 7.72 -17.56 -0.49
C VAL A 161 8.25 -18.35 -1.69
N THR A 162 8.87 -17.67 -2.65
CA THR A 162 9.47 -18.33 -3.82
C THR A 162 10.65 -19.22 -3.41
N ILE A 163 11.56 -18.74 -2.56
CA ILE A 163 12.72 -19.50 -2.08
C ILE A 163 12.29 -20.70 -1.26
N LEU A 164 11.25 -20.54 -0.42
CA LEU A 164 10.70 -21.60 0.42
C LEU A 164 9.71 -22.51 -0.33
N ASN A 165 9.45 -22.24 -1.61
CA ASN A 165 8.50 -22.96 -2.46
C ASN A 165 7.09 -23.08 -1.85
N LEU A 166 6.67 -22.01 -1.19
CA LEU A 166 5.36 -21.89 -0.55
C LEU A 166 4.31 -21.42 -1.56
N LYS A 167 3.04 -21.79 -1.34
CA LYS A 167 1.91 -21.37 -2.17
C LYS A 167 0.90 -20.63 -1.31
N PHE A 168 0.25 -19.64 -1.93
CA PHE A 168 -0.89 -18.91 -1.38
C PHE A 168 -2.21 -19.55 -1.79
#